data_AF-A0A916GSN2-F1
#
_entry.id   AF-A0A916GSN2-F1
#
_cell.length_a   1.000
_cell.length_b   1.000
_cell.length_c   1.000
_cell.angle_alpha   90.00
_cell.angle_beta   90.00
_cell.angle_gamma   90.00
#
_symmetry.space_group_name_H-M   'P 1'
#
loop_
_entity.id
_entity.type
_entity.pdbx_description
1 polymer ?
#
loop_
_entity_poly.entity_id
_entity_poly.type
_entity_poly.pdbx_seq_one_letter_code
_entity_poly.pdbx_strand_id
1 'polypeptide(L)'
;MEFLSALDTPAGGERQLQRLADSQTENGHHYKGFNLFAAADAQVFRLLLRGEFAISGLTARALRTLMPDKTSGQVSRLLKRLRVHGLLKTHRPTPASGGGHGQIGLRYKYYLTDFGRQVLTLALTLREQRAVPALARA
;
A
#
# COMPACT_ATOMS: atom_id res chain seq x y z
N MET A 1 -26.24 7.49 -25.58
CA MET A 1 -25.78 6.49 -24.59
C MET A 1 -24.38 6.02 -25.00
N GLU A 2 -23.36 6.86 -24.79
CA GLU A 2 -22.00 6.60 -25.31
C GLU A 2 -20.97 6.26 -24.21
N PHE A 3 -21.37 6.37 -22.94
CA PHE A 3 -20.44 6.29 -21.81
C PHE A 3 -19.98 4.86 -21.49
N LEU A 4 -20.86 3.87 -21.66
CA LEU A 4 -20.57 2.48 -21.29
C LEU A 4 -19.79 1.72 -22.37
N SER A 5 -19.90 2.12 -23.64
CA SER A 5 -19.16 1.48 -24.75
C SER A 5 -17.66 1.80 -24.76
N ALA A 6 -17.23 2.84 -24.03
CA ALA A 6 -15.84 3.25 -23.94
C ALA A 6 -15.07 2.57 -22.78
N LEU A 7 -15.75 1.80 -21.93
CA LEU A 7 -15.17 1.09 -20.79
C LEU A 7 -14.65 -0.29 -21.20
N ASP A 8 -14.03 -0.40 -22.36
CA ASP A 8 -13.34 -1.62 -22.76
C ASP A 8 -12.23 -1.88 -21.72
N THR A 9 -12.48 -2.84 -20.83
CA THR A 9 -11.70 -3.02 -19.62
C THR A 9 -10.68 -4.12 -19.88
N PRO A 10 -9.36 -3.80 -19.92
CA PRO A 10 -8.37 -4.85 -20.04
C PRO A 10 -8.49 -5.76 -18.82
N ALA A 11 -8.76 -7.06 -19.01
CA ALA A 11 -9.02 -8.02 -17.93
C ALA A 11 -7.89 -8.11 -16.87
N GLY A 12 -6.69 -7.62 -17.20
CA GLY A 12 -5.59 -7.45 -16.23
C GLY A 12 -5.79 -6.27 -15.26
N GLY A 13 -6.33 -5.14 -15.73
CA GLY A 13 -6.57 -3.94 -14.93
C GLY A 13 -7.70 -4.11 -13.92
N GLU A 14 -8.78 -4.79 -14.31
CA GLU A 14 -9.91 -5.08 -13.41
C GLU A 14 -9.48 -5.91 -12.20
N ARG A 15 -8.73 -6.99 -12.44
CA ARG A 15 -8.20 -7.85 -11.37
C ARG A 15 -7.26 -7.10 -10.42
N GLN A 16 -6.45 -6.20 -10.96
CA GLN A 16 -5.55 -5.35 -10.20
C GLN A 16 -6.31 -4.36 -9.30
N LEU A 17 -7.39 -3.77 -9.82
CA LEU A 17 -8.26 -2.87 -9.07
C LEU A 17 -9.03 -3.62 -7.97
N GLN A 18 -9.61 -4.78 -8.29
CA GLN A 18 -10.29 -5.64 -7.31
C GLN A 18 -9.35 -6.06 -6.18
N ARG A 19 -8.13 -6.49 -6.51
CA ARG A 19 -7.13 -6.83 -5.48
C ARG A 19 -6.86 -5.69 -4.50
N LEU A 20 -6.91 -4.44 -4.97
CA LEU A 20 -6.71 -3.26 -4.13
C LEU A 20 -7.95 -2.92 -3.31
N ALA A 21 -9.13 -2.90 -3.95
CA ALA A 21 -10.37 -2.41 -3.38
C ALA A 21 -11.06 -3.43 -2.46
N ASP A 22 -11.00 -4.71 -2.83
CA ASP A 22 -11.69 -5.77 -2.11
C ASP A 22 -10.89 -6.22 -0.90
N SER A 23 -11.62 -6.70 0.11
CA SER A 23 -10.98 -7.29 1.29
C SER A 23 -10.24 -8.58 0.90
N GLN A 24 -9.03 -8.75 1.44
CA GLN A 24 -8.20 -9.91 1.21
C GLN A 24 -8.09 -10.73 2.49
N THR A 25 -7.99 -12.05 2.36
CA THR A 25 -7.86 -12.96 3.51
C THR A 25 -6.48 -13.61 3.49
N GLU A 26 -5.77 -13.56 4.60
CA GLU A 26 -4.49 -14.26 4.77
C GLU A 26 -4.42 -14.87 6.16
N ASN A 27 -4.12 -16.17 6.24
CA ASN A 27 -4.07 -16.95 7.48
C ASN A 27 -5.35 -16.83 8.34
N GLY A 28 -6.53 -16.83 7.70
CA GLY A 28 -7.82 -16.70 8.37
C GLY A 28 -8.14 -15.29 8.88
N HIS A 29 -7.29 -14.30 8.63
CA HIS A 29 -7.52 -12.91 8.99
C HIS A 29 -7.95 -12.08 7.78
N HIS A 30 -8.97 -11.25 7.97
CA HIS A 30 -9.48 -10.33 6.96
C HIS A 30 -8.75 -8.99 7.00
N TYR A 31 -8.34 -8.53 5.82
CA TYR A 31 -7.67 -7.26 5.61
C TYR A 31 -8.52 -6.43 4.65
N LYS A 32 -9.04 -5.31 5.16
CA LYS A 32 -9.85 -4.38 4.37
C LYS A 32 -9.04 -3.81 3.20
N GLY A 33 -9.64 -3.77 2.03
CA GLY A 33 -9.10 -3.07 0.87
C GLY A 33 -8.95 -1.57 1.06
N PHE A 34 -8.30 -0.95 0.09
CA PHE A 34 -7.99 0.48 0.12
C PHE A 34 -9.01 1.26 -0.69
N ASN A 35 -9.42 2.41 -0.16
CA ASN A 35 -10.26 3.35 -0.86
C ASN A 35 -9.39 4.51 -1.38
N LEU A 36 -9.27 4.62 -2.71
CA LEU A 36 -8.46 5.64 -3.38
C LEU A 36 -8.86 7.08 -3.01
N PHE A 37 -10.14 7.29 -2.68
CA PHE A 37 -10.71 8.58 -2.33
C PHE A 37 -10.80 8.82 -0.81
N ALA A 38 -10.49 7.83 0.03
CA ALA A 38 -10.39 8.04 1.46
C ALA A 38 -9.13 8.84 1.82
N ALA A 39 -9.29 9.92 2.60
CA ALA A 39 -8.16 10.78 3.00
C ALA A 39 -7.06 10.03 3.75
N ALA A 40 -7.44 9.09 4.62
CA ALA A 40 -6.50 8.26 5.38
C ALA A 40 -5.63 7.38 4.49
N ASP A 41 -6.21 6.75 3.47
CA ASP A 41 -5.47 5.90 2.54
C ASP A 41 -4.58 6.74 1.61
N ALA A 42 -5.09 7.89 1.13
CA ALA A 42 -4.28 8.83 0.33
C ALA A 42 -3.06 9.37 1.10
N GLN A 43 -3.19 9.63 2.41
CA GLN A 43 -2.06 10.04 3.25
C GLN A 43 -0.98 8.95 3.29
N VAL A 44 -1.37 7.68 3.46
CA VAL A 44 -0.44 6.54 3.43
C VAL A 44 0.22 6.44 2.06
N PHE A 45 -0.52 6.62 0.97
CA PHE A 45 0.03 6.50 -0.39
C PHE A 45 1.09 7.56 -0.69
N ARG A 46 0.84 8.82 -0.32
CA ARG A 46 1.84 9.90 -0.42
C ARG A 46 3.09 9.58 0.38
N LEU A 47 2.91 9.06 1.59
CA LEU A 47 4.03 8.67 2.45
C LEU A 47 4.89 7.61 1.77
N LEU A 48 4.27 6.57 1.22
CA LEU A 48 4.97 5.45 0.57
C LEU A 48 5.68 5.85 -0.72
N LEU A 49 5.18 6.86 -1.44
CA LEU A 49 5.79 7.35 -2.68
C LEU A 49 6.92 8.38 -2.47
N ARG A 50 7.28 8.70 -1.22
CA ARG A 50 8.46 9.54 -0.95
C ARG A 50 9.73 8.84 -1.46
N GLY A 51 10.54 9.57 -2.24
CA GLY A 51 11.73 9.04 -2.89
C GLY A 51 12.76 8.39 -1.95
N GLU A 52 12.81 8.85 -0.69
CA GLU A 52 13.67 8.28 0.35
C GLU A 52 13.43 6.77 0.57
N PHE A 53 12.19 6.29 0.50
CA PHE A 53 11.87 4.87 0.71
C PHE A 53 12.14 3.99 -0.49
N ALA A 54 12.21 4.58 -1.70
CA ALA A 54 12.62 3.85 -2.88
C ALA A 54 14.10 3.43 -2.78
N ILE A 55 14.94 4.28 -2.17
CA ILE A 55 16.38 4.05 -2.03
C ILE A 55 16.70 3.22 -0.78
N SER A 56 16.26 3.65 0.41
CA SER A 56 16.71 3.04 1.68
C SER A 56 15.87 1.83 2.12
N GLY A 57 14.69 1.66 1.51
CA GLY A 57 13.61 0.82 2.01
C GLY A 57 12.88 1.47 3.20
N LEU A 58 11.63 1.06 3.39
CA LEU A 58 10.76 1.50 4.47
C LEU A 58 10.95 0.62 5.70
N THR A 59 10.95 1.21 6.90
CA THR A 59 10.95 0.47 8.16
C THR A 59 9.75 0.85 9.02
N ALA A 60 9.30 -0.06 9.89
CA ALA A 60 8.23 0.25 10.84
C ALA A 60 8.58 1.45 11.74
N ARG A 61 9.87 1.62 12.08
CA ARG A 61 10.36 2.78 12.84
C ARG A 61 10.19 4.07 12.05
N ALA A 62 10.58 4.10 10.78
CA ALA A 62 10.42 5.28 9.93
C ALA A 62 8.95 5.66 9.76
N LEU A 63 8.07 4.66 9.52
CA LEU A 63 6.63 4.91 9.47
C LEU A 63 6.09 5.49 10.77
N ARG A 64 6.50 4.97 11.93
CA ARG A 64 6.05 5.49 13.23
C ARG A 64 6.48 6.94 13.46
N THR A 65 7.69 7.31 13.03
CA THR A 65 8.13 8.72 13.11
C THR A 65 7.28 9.63 12.25
N LEU A 66 6.81 9.14 11.09
CA LEU A 66 6.03 9.92 10.12
C LEU A 66 4.51 9.86 10.35
N MET A 67 4.06 8.96 11.23
CA MET A 67 2.66 8.78 11.63
C MET A 67 2.58 8.78 13.16
N PRO A 68 2.87 9.93 13.82
CA PRO A 68 2.94 10.00 15.29
C PRO A 68 1.60 9.73 15.97
N ASP A 69 0.49 9.86 15.24
CA ASP A 69 -0.87 9.53 15.66
C ASP A 69 -1.12 8.00 15.77
N LYS A 70 -0.20 7.16 15.27
CA LYS A 70 -0.38 5.70 15.22
C LYS A 70 0.49 4.96 16.21
N THR A 71 -0.14 4.02 16.91
CA THR A 71 0.57 3.07 17.76
C THR A 71 1.40 2.09 16.93
N SER A 72 2.42 1.49 17.55
CA SER A 72 3.22 0.42 16.93
C SER A 72 2.36 -0.73 16.39
N GLY A 73 1.28 -1.08 17.10
CA GLY A 73 0.34 -2.11 16.68
C GLY A 73 -0.47 -1.71 15.45
N GLN A 74 -0.84 -0.44 15.31
CA GLN A 74 -1.53 0.08 14.11
C GLN A 74 -0.59 0.13 12.90
N VAL A 75 0.66 0.58 13.09
CA VAL A 75 1.68 0.60 12.02
C VAL A 75 1.97 -0.82 11.52
N SER A 76 2.13 -1.80 12.41
CA SER A 76 2.33 -3.20 12.03
C SER A 76 1.15 -3.77 11.24
N ARG A 77 -0.08 -3.47 11.65
CA ARG A 77 -1.30 -3.87 10.93
C ARG A 77 -1.38 -3.21 9.55
N LEU A 78 -1.03 -1.93 9.44
CA LEU A 78 -0.96 -1.22 8.15
C LEU A 78 0.07 -1.86 7.21
N LEU A 79 1.28 -2.12 7.69
CA LEU A 79 2.32 -2.80 6.92
C LEU A 79 1.87 -4.19 6.47
N LYS A 80 1.20 -4.94 7.35
CA LYS A 80 0.65 -6.25 7.01
C LYS A 80 -0.41 -6.14 5.92
N ARG A 81 -1.38 -5.22 6.08
CA ARG A 81 -2.41 -4.93 5.07
C ARG A 81 -1.79 -4.61 3.72
N LEU A 82 -0.87 -3.65 3.66
CA LEU A 82 -0.14 -3.29 2.44
C LEU A 82 0.55 -4.48 1.75
N ARG A 83 1.11 -5.42 2.52
CA ARG A 83 1.72 -6.65 1.97
C ARG A 83 0.69 -7.65 1.44
N VAL A 84 -0.41 -7.86 2.16
CA VAL A 84 -1.48 -8.77 1.73
C VAL A 84 -2.08 -8.31 0.40
N HIS A 85 -2.27 -7.00 0.23
CA HIS A 85 -2.70 -6.43 -1.05
C HIS A 85 -1.59 -6.36 -2.11
N GLY A 86 -0.38 -6.87 -1.83
CA GLY A 86 0.72 -6.93 -2.78
C GLY A 86 1.42 -5.60 -3.07
N LEU A 87 1.12 -4.54 -2.32
CA LEU A 87 1.72 -3.22 -2.51
C LEU A 87 3.16 -3.17 -2.01
N LEU A 88 3.47 -3.93 -0.97
CA LEU A 88 4.80 -4.04 -0.39
C LEU A 88 5.35 -5.46 -0.48
N LYS A 89 6.65 -5.57 -0.71
CA LYS A 89 7.45 -6.78 -0.49
C LYS A 89 8.45 -6.55 0.64
N THR A 90 8.82 -7.62 1.34
CA THR A 90 9.83 -7.57 2.39
C THR A 90 11.14 -8.13 1.86
N HIS A 91 12.25 -7.42 2.05
CA HIS A 91 13.57 -8.04 1.89
C HIS A 91 13.97 -8.63 3.25
N ARG A 92 13.97 -9.95 3.37
CA ARG A 92 14.46 -10.64 4.56
C ARG A 92 15.96 -10.92 4.36
N PRO A 93 16.86 -10.50 5.26
CA PRO A 93 18.19 -11.09 5.29
C PRO A 93 18.03 -12.60 5.56
N THR A 94 18.69 -13.45 4.77
CA THR A 94 18.70 -14.90 5.03
C THR A 94 19.12 -15.12 6.48
N PRO A 95 18.35 -15.87 7.29
CA PRO A 95 18.83 -16.23 8.61
C PRO A 95 20.08 -17.10 8.41
N ALA A 96 21.24 -16.62 8.87
CA ALA A 96 22.36 -17.49 9.10
C ALA A 96 21.88 -18.57 10.08
N SER A 97 22.08 -19.83 9.68
CA SER A 97 21.64 -21.06 10.32
C SER A 97 21.59 -20.99 11.85
N GLY A 98 20.48 -21.42 12.46
CA GLY A 98 20.41 -21.65 13.91
C GLY A 98 19.00 -21.45 14.48
N GLY A 99 18.39 -22.54 14.94
CA GLY A 99 17.14 -22.51 15.68
C GLY A 99 17.29 -21.75 17.01
N GLY A 100 16.22 -21.06 17.42
CA GLY A 100 16.16 -20.38 18.70
C GLY A 100 14.95 -19.47 18.80
N HIS A 101 14.14 -19.69 19.84
CA HIS A 101 13.02 -18.83 20.21
C HIS A 101 13.56 -17.44 20.58
N GLY A 102 13.58 -16.52 19.61
CA GLY A 102 14.11 -15.17 19.81
C GLY A 102 14.46 -14.42 18.54
N GLN A 103 13.50 -14.20 17.62
CA GLN A 103 13.70 -13.25 16.51
C GLN A 103 13.49 -11.79 16.99
N ILE A 104 14.26 -11.38 18.00
CA ILE A 104 14.28 -10.00 18.50
C ILE A 104 15.45 -9.29 17.81
N GLY A 105 15.20 -8.62 16.68
CA GLY A 105 16.18 -7.65 16.16
C GLY A 105 16.30 -7.48 14.64
N LEU A 106 15.73 -8.34 13.80
CA LEU A 106 15.79 -8.13 12.35
C LEU A 106 14.85 -6.99 11.95
N ARG A 107 15.43 -5.83 11.63
CA ARG A 107 14.68 -4.69 11.09
C ARG A 107 14.21 -5.01 9.69
N TYR A 108 12.96 -5.46 9.57
CA TYR A 108 12.33 -5.65 8.27
C TYR A 108 12.39 -4.36 7.46
N LYS A 109 12.92 -4.47 6.23
CA LYS A 109 12.81 -3.44 5.21
C LYS A 109 11.73 -3.82 4.22
N TYR A 110 10.83 -2.88 3.97
CA TYR A 110 9.74 -3.01 3.03
C TYR A 110 10.02 -2.16 1.80
N TYR A 111 9.69 -2.68 0.63
CA TYR A 111 9.86 -2.00 -0.64
C TYR A 111 8.55 -2.08 -1.40
N LEU A 112 8.20 -1.02 -2.12
CA LEU A 112 7.09 -1.09 -3.07
C LEU A 112 7.39 -2.16 -4.12
N THR A 113 6.38 -2.96 -4.44
CA THR A 113 6.38 -3.78 -5.65
C THR A 113 6.15 -2.88 -6.87
N ASP A 114 6.34 -3.40 -8.07
CA ASP A 114 6.02 -2.64 -9.28
C ASP A 114 4.51 -2.36 -9.36
N PHE A 115 3.70 -3.37 -9.01
CA PHE A 115 2.26 -3.21 -8.81
C PHE A 115 1.93 -2.11 -7.79
N GLY A 116 2.60 -2.12 -6.63
CA GLY A 116 2.43 -1.09 -5.61
C GLY A 116 2.75 0.31 -6.14
N ARG A 117 3.89 0.50 -6.79
CA ARG A 117 4.26 1.78 -7.41
C ARG A 117 3.20 2.27 -8.40
N GLN A 118 2.76 1.39 -9.31
CA GLN A 118 1.76 1.73 -10.33
C GLN A 118 0.43 2.14 -9.69
N VAL A 119 -0.08 1.34 -8.77
CA VAL A 119 -1.36 1.58 -8.12
C VAL A 119 -1.35 2.83 -7.25
N LEU A 120 -0.31 3.03 -6.44
CA LEU A 120 -0.22 4.22 -5.59
C LEU A 120 -0.15 5.50 -6.43
N THR A 121 0.61 5.46 -7.54
CA THR A 121 0.73 6.59 -8.46
C THR A 121 -0.60 6.87 -9.14
N LEU A 122 -1.28 5.84 -9.65
CA LEU A 122 -2.60 5.96 -10.26
C LEU A 122 -3.62 6.55 -9.27
N ALA A 123 -3.64 6.03 -8.04
CA ALA A 123 -4.54 6.48 -6.99
C ALA A 123 -4.41 7.99 -6.71
N LEU A 124 -3.17 8.47 -6.53
CA LEU A 124 -2.92 9.88 -6.27
C LEU A 124 -3.21 10.75 -7.50
N THR A 125 -2.85 10.29 -8.71
CA THR A 125 -3.16 11.01 -9.96
C THR A 125 -4.68 11.16 -10.13
N LEU A 126 -5.45 10.08 -9.98
CA LEU A 126 -6.91 10.11 -10.07
C LEU A 126 -7.51 11.02 -9.01
N ARG A 127 -7.05 10.92 -7.77
CA ARG A 127 -7.57 11.74 -6.67
C ARG A 127 -7.24 13.23 -6.86
N GLU A 128 -5.96 13.55 -7.03
CA GLU A 128 -5.44 14.91 -6.86
C GLU A 128 -5.47 15.72 -8.15
N GLN A 129 -5.28 15.07 -9.30
CA GLN A 129 -5.24 15.77 -10.58
C GLN A 129 -6.56 15.70 -11.34
N ARG A 130 -7.39 14.69 -11.06
CA ARG A 130 -8.67 14.50 -11.75
C ARG A 130 -9.87 14.82 -10.86
N ALA A 131 -10.05 14.10 -9.76
CA ALA A 131 -11.25 14.21 -8.93
C ALA A 131 -11.35 15.53 -8.18
N VAL A 132 -10.31 15.92 -7.42
CA VAL A 132 -10.33 17.18 -6.64
C VAL A 132 -10.52 18.40 -7.54
N PRO A 133 -9.78 18.58 -8.66
CA PRO A 133 -9.98 19.73 -9.53
C PRO A 133 -11.33 19.74 -10.24
N ALA A 134 -11.87 18.57 -10.60
CA ALA A 134 -13.20 18.47 -11.21
C ALA A 134 -14.30 18.92 -10.23
N LEU A 135 -14.23 18.49 -8.96
CA LEU A 135 -15.18 18.87 -7.93
C LEU A 135 -15.05 20.33 -7.50
N ALA A 136 -13.85 20.92 -7.58
CA ALA A 136 -13.65 22.34 -7.27
C ALA A 136 -14.21 23.30 -8.34
N ARG A 137 -14.51 22.79 -9.54
CA ARG A 137 -15.09 23.55 -10.65
C ARG A 137 -16.60 23.33 -10.81
N ALA A 138 -17.18 22.44 -9.99
CA ALA A 138 -18.60 22.09 -10.01
C ALA A 138 -19.44 23.05 -9.17
#